data_AF-A0A8R7PM04-F1
#
_entry.id   AF-A0A8R7PM04-F1
#
_cell.length_a   1.000
_cell.length_b   1.000
_cell.length_c   1.000
_cell.angle_alpha   90.00
_cell.angle_beta   90.00
_cell.angle_gamma   90.00
#
_symmetry.space_group_name_H-M   'P 1'
#
loop_
_entity.id
_entity.type
_entity.pdbx_description
1 polymer ?
#
loop_
_entity_poly.entity_id
_entity_poly.type
_entity_poly.pdbx_seq_one_letter_code
_entity_poly.pdbx_strand_id
1 'polypeptide(L)'
;MKPAKLRTYAGLMVREVEEYFTRWGESGTVDLKQELEHLVTLVASRCLFGVEVRSKMLREAATHLRELNDGMRLVTILFPHLPIPAHRRRDRARARLGEIFSGMVRSRREAGRPVDDMLQCLIDSRYKDGRATTDTEVVGMLVSALFAGQHTSSSTGTWTGARLLARANAEHLRAAVREQERVVARHGDRVDYEVLQEMETLHRCITEALRLHPPAMVLLRHARRGFTVRTREGDEYEVPAGRTVASPLVIHNRLPHVYMDPERYEPGRFGPGRGEDGAGGAFAYTAFGGGRHACVGEAFAYMQIKVIWSHLLRNFEMEMASPFPETDWNVVMPGPKGKVMLRYKRKKKMSPTAKITNPRTRYVC
;
A
#
# COMPACT_ATOMS: atom_id res chain seq x y z
N MET A 1 -9.19 -10.63 -1.90
CA MET A 1 -8.30 -11.63 -1.26
C MET A 1 -9.00 -12.22 -0.04
N LYS A 2 -9.00 -13.54 0.17
CA LYS A 2 -9.70 -14.15 1.33
C LYS A 2 -8.87 -13.97 2.63
N PRO A 3 -9.50 -13.83 3.81
CA PRO A 3 -8.78 -13.70 5.09
C PRO A 3 -7.75 -14.79 5.36
N ALA A 4 -8.04 -16.05 5.01
CA ALA A 4 -7.09 -17.16 5.14
C ALA A 4 -5.77 -16.92 4.38
N LYS A 5 -5.82 -16.35 3.18
CA LYS A 5 -4.61 -15.99 2.41
C LYS A 5 -3.86 -14.82 3.02
N LEU A 6 -4.60 -13.84 3.55
CA LEU A 6 -3.98 -12.69 4.23
C LEU A 6 -3.23 -13.13 5.49
N ARG A 7 -3.71 -14.15 6.23
CA ARG A 7 -2.98 -14.74 7.37
C ARG A 7 -1.62 -15.29 6.97
N THR A 8 -1.56 -16.08 5.89
CA THR A 8 -0.29 -16.57 5.33
C THR A 8 0.63 -15.43 4.92
N TYR A 9 0.08 -14.40 4.27
CA TYR A 9 0.87 -13.26 3.82
C TYR A 9 1.40 -12.40 4.95
N ALA A 10 0.67 -12.20 6.05
CA ALA A 10 1.15 -11.43 7.19
C ALA A 10 2.51 -11.94 7.69
N GLY A 11 2.66 -13.25 7.86
CA GLY A 11 3.93 -13.86 8.29
C GLY A 11 5.06 -13.77 7.24
N LEU A 12 4.73 -13.67 5.94
CA LEU A 12 5.72 -13.40 4.89
C LEU A 12 6.15 -11.93 4.89
N MET A 13 5.20 -11.02 5.04
CA MET A 13 5.44 -9.58 5.13
C MET A 13 6.36 -9.25 6.30
N VAL A 14 6.06 -9.79 7.50
CA VAL A 14 6.84 -9.53 8.71
C VAL A 14 8.29 -9.97 8.53
N ARG A 15 8.52 -11.19 8.01
CA ARG A 15 9.87 -11.68 7.74
C ARG A 15 10.65 -10.80 6.76
N GLU A 16 10.04 -10.41 5.65
CA GLU A 16 10.69 -9.54 4.66
C GLU A 16 11.01 -8.15 5.24
N VAL A 17 10.11 -7.60 6.05
CA VAL A 17 10.31 -6.30 6.71
C VAL A 17 11.44 -6.38 7.76
N GLU A 18 11.44 -7.41 8.59
CA GLU A 18 12.49 -7.64 9.58
C GLU A 18 13.85 -7.83 8.92
N GLU A 19 13.94 -8.73 7.94
CA GLU A 19 15.16 -9.00 7.19
C GLU A 19 15.68 -7.73 6.50
N TYR A 20 14.80 -6.96 5.86
CA TYR A 20 15.19 -5.72 5.18
C TYR A 20 15.80 -4.69 6.13
N PHE A 21 15.21 -4.46 7.29
CA PHE A 21 15.70 -3.45 8.24
C PHE A 21 16.86 -3.92 9.13
N THR A 22 17.36 -5.15 8.96
CA THR A 22 18.67 -5.56 9.53
C THR A 22 19.83 -4.76 8.92
N ARG A 23 19.68 -4.29 7.67
CA ARG A 23 20.71 -3.51 6.97
C ARG A 23 20.88 -2.10 7.51
N TRP A 24 19.89 -1.58 8.25
CA TRP A 24 20.01 -0.29 8.92
C TRP A 24 20.92 -0.46 10.14
N GLY A 25 21.95 0.38 10.27
CA GLY A 25 22.83 0.39 11.44
C GLY A 25 22.16 0.93 12.72
N GLU A 26 22.97 1.34 13.70
CA GLU A 26 22.49 1.97 14.94
C GLU A 26 21.89 3.36 14.73
N SER A 27 22.36 4.11 13.74
CA SER A 27 21.78 5.38 13.34
C SER A 27 22.14 5.68 11.88
N GLY A 28 21.42 6.62 11.27
CA GLY A 28 21.67 7.00 9.88
C GLY A 28 20.70 8.02 9.33
N THR A 29 20.88 8.37 8.07
CA THR A 29 19.95 9.19 7.28
C THR A 29 19.70 8.50 5.94
N VAL A 30 18.44 8.32 5.59
CA VAL A 30 18.01 7.57 4.38
C VAL A 30 16.91 8.33 3.65
N ASP A 31 16.71 8.01 2.38
CA ASP A 31 15.53 8.44 1.63
C ASP A 31 14.39 7.44 1.86
N LEU A 32 13.41 7.81 2.69
CA LEU A 32 12.27 6.96 3.05
C LEU A 32 11.50 6.49 1.81
N LYS A 33 11.41 7.33 0.77
CA LYS A 33 10.72 6.96 -0.48
C LYS A 33 11.41 5.78 -1.15
N GLN A 34 12.73 5.88 -1.32
CA GLN A 34 13.54 4.82 -1.94
C GLN A 34 13.50 3.52 -1.14
N GLU A 35 13.58 3.62 0.19
CA GLU A 35 13.51 2.47 1.10
C GLU A 35 12.16 1.75 0.96
N LEU A 36 11.06 2.50 1.00
CA LEU A 36 9.72 1.92 0.90
C LEU A 36 9.40 1.37 -0.48
N GLU A 37 9.83 2.02 -1.57
CA GLU A 37 9.68 1.49 -2.94
C GLU A 37 10.36 0.12 -3.10
N HIS A 38 11.57 -0.01 -2.57
CA HIS A 38 12.31 -1.27 -2.63
C HIS A 38 11.64 -2.34 -1.76
N LEU A 39 11.34 -2.03 -0.49
CA LEU A 39 10.73 -2.98 0.44
C LEU A 39 9.35 -3.47 -0.02
N VAL A 40 8.47 -2.55 -0.47
CA VAL A 40 7.14 -2.90 -0.99
C VAL A 40 7.24 -3.84 -2.18
N THR A 41 8.22 -3.63 -3.06
CA THR A 41 8.48 -4.52 -4.19
C THR A 41 8.84 -5.92 -3.69
N LEU A 42 9.80 -6.05 -2.76
CA LEU A 42 10.21 -7.36 -2.21
C LEU A 42 9.04 -8.11 -1.56
N VAL A 43 8.27 -7.40 -0.73
CA VAL A 43 7.09 -7.96 -0.05
C VAL A 43 6.03 -8.42 -1.06
N ALA A 44 5.72 -7.60 -2.06
CA ALA A 44 4.77 -7.96 -3.10
C ALA A 44 5.26 -9.18 -3.88
N SER A 45 6.54 -9.22 -4.25
CA SER A 45 7.13 -10.35 -4.95
C SER A 45 7.01 -11.65 -4.16
N ARG A 46 7.33 -11.61 -2.86
CA ARG A 46 7.25 -12.77 -1.96
C ARG A 46 5.83 -13.27 -1.80
N CYS A 47 4.87 -12.38 -1.54
CA CYS A 47 3.49 -12.77 -1.24
C CYS A 47 2.72 -13.18 -2.49
N LEU A 48 2.88 -12.45 -3.59
CA LEU A 48 2.07 -12.63 -4.79
C LEU A 48 2.62 -13.73 -5.71
N PHE A 49 3.93 -13.94 -5.72
CA PHE A 49 4.56 -14.79 -6.74
C PHE A 49 5.44 -15.91 -6.18
N GLY A 50 5.60 -15.97 -4.86
CA GLY A 50 6.33 -17.06 -4.22
C GLY A 50 7.85 -16.86 -4.19
N VAL A 51 8.55 -17.92 -3.75
CA VAL A 51 9.99 -17.89 -3.44
C VAL A 51 10.83 -17.76 -4.72
N GLU A 52 10.37 -18.36 -5.80
CA GLU A 52 11.03 -18.40 -7.09
C GLU A 52 11.08 -17.01 -7.69
N VAL A 53 9.98 -16.27 -7.61
CA VAL A 53 9.94 -14.88 -8.08
C VAL A 53 10.60 -13.96 -7.08
N ARG A 54 10.54 -14.19 -5.77
CA ARG A 54 11.32 -13.37 -4.82
C ARG A 54 12.84 -13.53 -5.00
N SER A 55 13.30 -14.73 -5.32
CA SER A 55 14.73 -15.03 -5.54
C SER A 55 15.19 -14.67 -6.96
N LYS A 56 14.34 -14.88 -7.98
CA LYS A 56 14.59 -14.54 -9.39
C LYS A 56 14.10 -13.16 -9.81
N MET A 57 13.35 -12.43 -8.99
CA MET A 57 13.26 -10.95 -9.04
C MET A 57 14.59 -10.40 -8.56
N LEU A 58 15.58 -10.77 -9.34
CA LEU A 58 16.86 -10.16 -9.51
C LEU A 58 16.62 -8.70 -9.88
N ARG A 59 17.67 -7.91 -9.67
CA ARG A 59 17.75 -6.50 -10.08
C ARG A 59 17.11 -6.22 -11.45
N GLU A 60 17.14 -7.18 -12.38
CA GLU A 60 16.51 -7.13 -13.71
C GLU A 60 14.99 -6.88 -13.68
N ALA A 61 14.19 -7.71 -13.02
CA ALA A 61 12.73 -7.54 -13.00
C ALA A 61 12.31 -6.23 -12.31
N ALA A 62 13.00 -5.85 -11.23
CA ALA A 62 12.79 -4.56 -10.56
C ALA A 62 13.15 -3.37 -11.47
N THR A 63 14.15 -3.53 -12.34
CA THR A 63 14.55 -2.50 -13.32
C THR A 63 13.47 -2.33 -14.38
N HIS A 64 12.97 -3.44 -14.95
CA HIS A 64 11.91 -3.36 -15.95
C HIS A 64 10.57 -2.87 -15.38
N LEU A 65 10.25 -3.17 -14.12
CA LEU A 65 9.08 -2.56 -13.47
C LEU A 65 9.23 -1.04 -13.37
N ARG A 66 10.41 -0.54 -12.95
CA ARG A 66 10.67 0.91 -12.95
C ARG A 66 10.54 1.51 -14.35
N GLU A 67 11.09 0.87 -15.38
CA GLU A 67 10.95 1.36 -16.76
C GLU A 67 9.50 1.38 -17.25
N LEU A 68 8.69 0.41 -16.83
CA LEU A 68 7.25 0.37 -17.12
C LEU A 68 6.53 1.55 -16.44
N ASN A 69 6.94 1.88 -15.20
CA ASN A 69 6.40 2.99 -14.44
C ASN A 69 6.84 4.36 -14.98
N ASP A 70 8.11 4.52 -15.35
CA ASP A 70 8.64 5.74 -15.98
C ASP A 70 8.00 6.02 -17.35
N GLY A 71 7.45 4.98 -17.97
CA GLY A 71 6.63 5.05 -19.17
C GLY A 71 5.24 5.65 -18.94
N MET A 72 4.74 5.75 -17.70
CA MET A 72 3.41 6.25 -17.33
C MET A 72 3.38 7.76 -17.12
N ARG A 73 3.67 8.51 -18.20
CA ARG A 73 3.59 9.97 -18.22
C ARG A 73 2.18 10.44 -18.57
N LEU A 74 1.80 11.68 -18.25
CA LEU A 74 0.49 12.23 -18.63
C LEU A 74 0.21 12.14 -20.15
N VAL A 75 1.24 12.35 -20.99
CA VAL A 75 1.13 12.19 -22.46
C VAL A 75 0.68 10.79 -22.88
N THR A 76 0.98 9.76 -22.08
CA THR A 76 0.61 8.36 -22.33
C THR A 76 -0.90 8.14 -22.28
N ILE A 77 -1.63 8.94 -21.48
CA ILE A 77 -3.10 8.86 -21.39
C ILE A 77 -3.73 9.30 -22.72
N LEU A 78 -3.17 10.34 -23.35
CA LEU A 78 -3.71 10.90 -24.59
C LEU A 78 -3.17 10.17 -25.83
N PHE A 79 -1.89 9.79 -25.81
CA PHE A 79 -1.18 9.22 -26.96
C PHE A 79 -0.37 7.97 -26.56
N PRO A 80 -1.04 6.85 -26.22
CA PRO A 80 -0.38 5.67 -25.63
C PRO A 80 0.66 4.97 -26.53
N HIS A 81 0.60 5.22 -27.84
CA HIS A 81 1.48 4.63 -28.87
C HIS A 81 2.43 5.64 -29.51
N LEU A 82 2.59 6.84 -28.92
CA LEU A 82 3.50 7.85 -29.44
C LEU A 82 4.93 7.27 -29.54
N PRO A 83 5.68 7.45 -30.65
CA PRO A 83 6.97 6.81 -30.87
C PRO A 83 8.13 7.46 -30.10
N ILE A 84 7.91 7.82 -28.83
CA ILE A 84 8.90 8.45 -27.96
C ILE A 84 9.79 7.42 -27.25
N PRO A 85 11.02 7.80 -26.82
CA PRO A 85 11.92 6.90 -26.10
C PRO A 85 11.30 6.25 -24.87
N ALA A 86 10.42 6.95 -24.15
CA ALA A 86 9.74 6.43 -22.96
C ALA A 86 8.81 5.25 -23.28
N HIS A 87 7.96 5.35 -24.30
CA HIS A 87 7.07 4.26 -24.70
C HIS A 87 7.84 3.07 -25.28
N ARG A 88 8.90 3.32 -26.06
CA ARG A 88 9.78 2.23 -26.56
C ARG A 88 10.43 1.46 -25.41
N ARG A 89 10.90 2.15 -24.35
CA ARG A 89 11.42 1.49 -23.14
C ARG A 89 10.34 0.72 -22.40
N ARG A 90 9.15 1.32 -22.20
CA ARG A 90 7.99 0.65 -21.60
C ARG A 90 7.65 -0.66 -22.32
N ASP A 91 7.57 -0.64 -23.65
CA ASP A 91 7.16 -1.80 -24.43
C ASP A 91 8.21 -2.91 -24.38
N ARG A 92 9.51 -2.56 -24.42
CA ARG A 92 10.61 -3.51 -24.21
C ARG A 92 10.58 -4.11 -22.80
N ALA A 93 10.39 -3.29 -21.78
CA ALA A 93 10.27 -3.73 -20.39
C ALA A 93 9.07 -4.66 -20.20
N ARG A 94 7.93 -4.37 -20.83
CA ARG A 94 6.73 -5.22 -20.81
C ARG A 94 6.97 -6.57 -21.48
N ALA A 95 7.67 -6.59 -22.61
CA ALA A 95 8.04 -7.83 -23.30
C ALA A 95 8.97 -8.67 -22.41
N ARG A 96 10.01 -8.05 -21.83
CA ARG A 96 10.98 -8.73 -20.98
C ARG A 96 10.38 -9.28 -19.69
N LEU A 97 9.53 -8.52 -19.01
CA LEU A 97 8.73 -9.02 -17.89
C LEU A 97 7.83 -10.19 -18.32
N GLY A 98 7.27 -10.12 -19.53
CA GLY A 98 6.48 -11.19 -20.12
C GLY A 98 7.26 -12.50 -20.26
N GLU A 99 8.49 -12.44 -20.77
CA GLU A 99 9.39 -13.60 -20.89
C GLU A 99 9.73 -14.21 -19.52
N ILE A 100 10.12 -13.37 -18.56
CA ILE A 100 10.47 -13.78 -17.20
C ILE A 100 9.30 -14.51 -16.54
N PHE A 101 8.11 -13.90 -16.53
CA PHE A 101 6.92 -14.50 -15.94
C PHE A 101 6.44 -15.75 -16.68
N SER A 102 6.53 -15.77 -18.02
CA SER A 102 6.17 -16.95 -18.82
C SER A 102 7.06 -18.15 -18.50
N GLY A 103 8.38 -17.93 -18.37
CA GLY A 103 9.32 -18.98 -17.97
C GLY A 103 9.00 -19.56 -16.58
N MET A 104 8.53 -18.72 -15.66
CA MET A 104 8.14 -19.15 -14.31
C MET A 104 6.83 -19.93 -14.30
N VAL A 105 5.81 -19.48 -15.05
CA VAL A 105 4.55 -20.23 -15.22
C VAL A 105 4.82 -21.61 -15.80
N ARG A 106 5.63 -21.68 -16.86
CA ARG A 106 6.01 -22.96 -17.50
C ARG A 106 6.73 -23.90 -16.53
N SER A 107 7.75 -23.39 -15.85
CA SER A 107 8.50 -24.16 -14.85
C SER A 107 7.61 -24.69 -13.72
N ARG A 108 6.60 -23.91 -13.29
CA ARG A 108 5.61 -24.34 -12.29
C ARG A 108 4.76 -25.51 -12.78
N ARG A 109 4.24 -25.40 -14.01
CA ARG A 109 3.41 -26.44 -14.63
C ARG A 109 4.20 -27.74 -14.84
N GLU A 110 5.46 -27.65 -15.27
CA GLU A 110 6.34 -28.80 -15.48
C GLU A 110 6.72 -29.49 -14.16
N ALA A 111 6.96 -28.74 -13.09
CA ALA A 111 7.32 -29.30 -11.79
C ALA A 111 6.18 -30.11 -11.14
N GLY A 112 4.91 -29.80 -11.46
CA GLY A 112 3.74 -30.52 -10.96
C GLY A 112 3.54 -30.47 -9.44
N ARG A 113 4.24 -29.58 -8.72
CA ARG A 113 4.16 -29.46 -7.26
C ARG A 113 3.14 -28.40 -6.86
N PRO A 114 2.15 -28.73 -6.01
CA PRO A 114 1.23 -27.74 -5.50
C PRO A 114 1.96 -26.77 -4.57
N VAL A 115 1.79 -25.47 -4.79
CA VAL A 115 2.29 -24.43 -3.89
C VAL A 115 1.18 -23.46 -3.53
N ASP A 116 1.14 -23.06 -2.26
CA ASP A 116 0.05 -22.27 -1.72
C ASP A 116 0.24 -20.75 -1.90
N ASP A 117 0.41 -20.28 -3.15
CA ASP A 117 0.60 -18.85 -3.48
C ASP A 117 -0.39 -18.33 -4.54
N MET A 118 -0.36 -17.01 -4.82
CA MET A 118 -1.28 -16.42 -5.79
C MET A 118 -0.94 -16.82 -7.22
N LEU A 119 0.32 -17.06 -7.56
CA LEU A 119 0.72 -17.55 -8.88
C LEU A 119 0.05 -18.89 -9.18
N GLN A 120 0.12 -19.84 -8.24
CA GLN A 120 -0.54 -21.14 -8.37
C GLN A 120 -2.06 -20.98 -8.45
N CYS A 121 -2.67 -20.10 -7.64
CA CYS A 121 -4.10 -19.82 -7.73
C CYS A 121 -4.52 -19.32 -9.13
N LEU A 122 -3.69 -18.51 -9.79
CA LEU A 122 -3.97 -18.01 -11.14
C LEU A 122 -3.76 -19.10 -12.20
N ILE A 123 -2.73 -19.93 -12.06
CA ILE A 123 -2.46 -21.08 -12.93
C ILE A 123 -3.61 -22.10 -12.91
N ASP A 124 -4.19 -22.33 -11.73
CA ASP A 124 -5.27 -23.30 -11.51
C ASP A 124 -6.66 -22.70 -11.75
N SER A 125 -6.75 -21.38 -11.96
CA SER A 125 -8.02 -20.70 -12.16
C SER A 125 -8.69 -21.08 -13.48
N ARG A 126 -10.03 -21.12 -13.45
CA ARG A 126 -10.88 -21.35 -14.61
C ARG A 126 -11.95 -20.27 -14.71
N TYR A 127 -12.30 -19.93 -15.94
CA TYR A 127 -13.45 -19.08 -16.25
C TYR A 127 -14.76 -19.81 -15.98
N LYS A 128 -15.87 -19.06 -15.95
CA LYS A 128 -17.22 -19.60 -15.67
C LYS A 128 -17.69 -20.63 -16.70
N ASP A 129 -17.16 -20.56 -17.91
CA ASP A 129 -17.39 -21.50 -19.01
C ASP A 129 -16.50 -22.76 -18.92
N GLY A 130 -15.66 -22.88 -17.88
CA GLY A 130 -14.74 -24.00 -17.66
C GLY A 130 -13.37 -23.83 -18.34
N ARG A 131 -13.17 -22.80 -19.18
CA ARG A 131 -11.90 -22.55 -19.85
C ARG A 131 -10.80 -22.27 -18.83
N ALA A 132 -9.65 -22.93 -18.98
CA ALA A 132 -8.48 -22.64 -18.16
C ALA A 132 -7.90 -21.26 -18.51
N THR A 133 -7.38 -20.57 -17.50
CA THR A 133 -6.63 -19.33 -17.73
C THR A 133 -5.35 -19.63 -18.50
N THR A 134 -5.14 -18.93 -19.61
CA THR A 134 -3.96 -19.07 -20.47
C THR A 134 -2.72 -18.49 -19.79
N ASP A 135 -1.54 -18.96 -20.19
CA ASP A 135 -0.29 -18.44 -19.62
C ASP A 135 -0.12 -16.93 -19.88
N THR A 136 -0.56 -16.43 -21.04
CA THR A 136 -0.54 -15.00 -21.35
C THR A 136 -1.47 -14.19 -20.43
N GLU A 137 -2.67 -14.70 -20.13
CA GLU A 137 -3.60 -14.08 -19.18
C GLU A 137 -3.00 -14.09 -17.75
N VAL A 138 -2.43 -15.21 -17.31
CA VAL A 138 -1.74 -15.30 -16.01
C VAL A 138 -0.64 -14.25 -15.94
N VAL A 139 0.29 -14.23 -16.89
CA VAL A 139 1.41 -13.27 -16.94
C VAL A 139 0.90 -11.83 -16.94
N GLY A 140 -0.14 -11.52 -17.71
CA GLY A 140 -0.76 -10.19 -17.72
C GLY A 140 -1.28 -9.78 -16.35
N MET A 141 -1.95 -10.69 -15.64
CA MET A 141 -2.45 -10.45 -14.28
C MET A 141 -1.31 -10.27 -13.26
N LEU A 142 -0.21 -11.01 -13.36
CA LEU A 142 0.95 -10.85 -12.48
C LEU A 142 1.60 -9.46 -12.65
N VAL A 143 1.86 -9.06 -13.89
CA VAL A 143 2.42 -7.73 -14.21
C VAL A 143 1.47 -6.64 -13.73
N SER A 144 0.17 -6.79 -13.96
CA SER A 144 -0.83 -5.82 -13.50
C SER A 144 -0.89 -5.72 -11.98
N ALA A 145 -0.79 -6.84 -11.24
CA ALA A 145 -0.81 -6.85 -9.79
C ALA A 145 0.45 -6.18 -9.18
N LEU A 146 1.62 -6.43 -9.77
CA LEU A 146 2.88 -5.75 -9.40
C LEU A 146 2.78 -4.25 -9.59
N PHE A 147 2.39 -3.84 -10.79
CA PHE A 147 2.23 -2.43 -11.14
C PHE A 147 1.26 -1.73 -10.18
N ALA A 148 0.10 -2.35 -9.95
CA ALA A 148 -0.94 -1.80 -9.10
C ALA A 148 -0.51 -1.66 -7.63
N GLY A 149 0.18 -2.66 -7.08
CA GLY A 149 0.55 -2.66 -5.66
C GLY A 149 1.82 -1.89 -5.32
N GLN A 150 2.74 -1.71 -6.26
CA GLN A 150 4.06 -1.14 -5.97
C GLN A 150 4.00 0.36 -5.65
N HIS A 151 3.53 1.16 -6.61
CA HIS A 151 3.54 2.63 -6.47
C HIS A 151 2.56 3.13 -5.43
N THR A 152 1.38 2.54 -5.35
CA THR A 152 0.35 3.00 -4.42
C THR A 152 0.79 2.75 -2.99
N SER A 153 1.25 1.54 -2.66
CA SER A 153 1.66 1.20 -1.29
C SER A 153 2.92 1.95 -0.86
N SER A 154 3.93 2.10 -1.74
CA SER A 154 5.13 2.85 -1.39
C SER A 154 4.84 4.33 -1.17
N SER A 155 4.10 4.97 -2.09
CA SER A 155 3.71 6.38 -1.99
C SER A 155 2.89 6.64 -0.73
N THR A 156 1.86 5.82 -0.48
CA THR A 156 1.06 5.93 0.74
C THR A 156 1.89 5.72 1.98
N GLY A 157 2.75 4.69 2.01
CA GLY A 157 3.64 4.44 3.14
C GLY A 157 4.56 5.64 3.43
N THR A 158 5.11 6.27 2.39
CA THR A 158 5.94 7.47 2.53
C THR A 158 5.13 8.66 3.03
N TRP A 159 3.92 8.90 2.52
CA TRP A 159 3.04 9.96 3.00
C TRP A 159 2.60 9.76 4.45
N THR A 160 2.28 8.53 4.84
CA THR A 160 1.98 8.19 6.25
C THR A 160 3.15 8.58 7.15
N GLY A 161 4.38 8.23 6.75
CA GLY A 161 5.59 8.61 7.49
C GLY A 161 5.81 10.11 7.57
N ALA A 162 5.79 10.80 6.42
CA ALA A 162 5.98 12.23 6.36
C ALA A 162 4.93 12.99 7.18
N ARG A 163 3.67 12.52 7.19
CA ARG A 163 2.59 13.10 8.02
C ARG A 163 2.80 12.82 9.49
N LEU A 164 3.09 11.57 9.90
CA LEU A 164 3.31 11.24 11.31
C LEU A 164 4.52 11.97 11.89
N LEU A 165 5.60 12.07 11.14
CA LEU A 165 6.87 12.66 11.60
C LEU A 165 6.93 14.18 11.46
N ALA A 166 5.90 14.81 10.87
CA ALA A 166 5.79 16.26 10.85
C ALA A 166 5.56 16.80 12.26
N ARG A 167 6.30 17.84 12.65
CA ARG A 167 6.21 18.44 14.00
C ARG A 167 4.79 18.82 14.41
N ALA A 168 3.99 19.31 13.46
CA ALA A 168 2.60 19.71 13.68
C ALA A 168 1.66 18.55 14.04
N ASN A 169 2.08 17.29 13.85
CA ASN A 169 1.28 16.08 14.06
C ASN A 169 1.85 15.19 15.18
N ALA A 170 2.66 15.76 16.09
CA ALA A 170 3.38 15.02 17.11
C ALA A 170 2.44 14.21 18.03
N GLU A 171 1.21 14.68 18.28
CA GLU A 171 0.20 13.93 19.03
C GLU A 171 -0.20 12.62 18.34
N HIS A 172 -0.30 12.61 17.01
CA HIS A 172 -0.66 11.42 16.24
C HIS A 172 0.49 10.41 16.21
N LEU A 173 1.75 10.87 16.10
CA LEU A 173 2.92 10.01 16.26
C LEU A 173 2.96 9.35 17.63
N ARG A 174 2.78 10.14 18.71
CA ARG A 174 2.73 9.61 20.08
C ARG A 174 1.60 8.59 20.25
N ALA A 175 0.44 8.83 19.67
CA ALA A 175 -0.67 7.87 19.71
C ALA A 175 -0.34 6.56 18.99
N ALA A 176 0.27 6.62 17.81
CA ALA A 176 0.70 5.44 17.07
C ALA A 176 1.80 4.65 17.82
N VAL A 177 2.77 5.33 18.45
CA VAL A 177 3.80 4.69 19.28
C VAL A 177 3.17 4.00 20.51
N ARG A 178 2.26 4.68 21.23
CA ARG A 178 1.54 4.08 22.38
C ARG A 178 0.72 2.86 21.98
N GLU A 179 0.12 2.86 20.79
CA GLU A 179 -0.54 1.66 20.27
C GLU A 179 0.44 0.50 20.12
N GLN A 180 1.64 0.75 19.59
CA GLN A 180 2.66 -0.31 19.46
C GLN A 180 3.14 -0.81 20.83
N GLU A 181 3.32 0.08 21.81
CA GLU A 181 3.66 -0.31 23.19
C GLU A 181 2.59 -1.22 23.81
N ARG A 182 1.31 -0.92 23.61
CA ARG A 182 0.19 -1.77 24.07
C ARG A 182 0.16 -3.12 23.38
N VAL A 183 0.39 -3.14 22.06
CA VAL A 183 0.46 -4.39 21.30
C VAL A 183 1.61 -5.26 21.81
N VAL A 184 2.79 -4.67 22.07
CA VAL A 184 3.94 -5.39 22.63
C VAL A 184 3.66 -5.88 24.04
N ALA A 185 3.03 -5.08 24.90
CA ALA A 185 2.67 -5.50 26.25
C ALA A 185 1.71 -6.70 26.25
N ARG A 186 0.83 -6.81 25.24
CA ARG A 186 -0.17 -7.88 25.13
C ARG A 186 0.34 -9.13 24.43
N HIS A 187 1.12 -8.97 23.37
CA HIS A 187 1.49 -10.04 22.42
C HIS A 187 3.00 -10.28 22.32
N GLY A 188 3.82 -9.53 23.06
CA GLY A 188 5.27 -9.53 22.93
C GLY A 188 5.72 -9.00 21.57
N ASP A 189 6.81 -9.56 21.03
CA ASP A 189 7.33 -9.18 19.71
C ASP A 189 6.48 -9.72 18.55
N ARG A 190 5.46 -10.53 18.83
CA ARG A 190 4.62 -11.15 17.79
C ARG A 190 3.85 -10.11 16.97
N VAL A 191 3.96 -10.20 15.65
CA VAL A 191 3.13 -9.50 14.69
C VAL A 191 2.58 -10.52 13.70
N ASP A 192 1.29 -10.80 13.77
CA ASP A 192 0.55 -11.67 12.84
C ASP A 192 -0.71 -10.94 12.35
N TYR A 193 -1.52 -11.61 11.54
CA TYR A 193 -2.70 -11.01 10.92
C TYR A 193 -3.70 -10.47 11.94
N GLU A 194 -3.92 -11.20 13.04
CA GLU A 194 -4.85 -10.84 14.10
C GLU A 194 -4.35 -9.60 14.84
N VAL A 195 -3.06 -9.60 15.21
CA VAL A 195 -2.43 -8.44 15.86
C VAL A 195 -2.50 -7.19 14.96
N LEU A 196 -2.35 -7.34 13.64
CA LEU A 196 -2.49 -6.21 12.71
C LEU A 196 -3.91 -5.66 12.63
N GLN A 197 -4.95 -6.46 12.92
CA GLN A 197 -6.32 -5.97 13.00
C GLN A 197 -6.54 -5.08 14.24
N GLU A 198 -5.83 -5.35 15.35
CA GLU A 198 -5.90 -4.55 16.58
C GLU A 198 -5.25 -3.15 16.45
N MET A 199 -4.46 -2.90 15.40
CA MET A 199 -3.77 -1.62 15.17
C MET A 199 -4.68 -0.56 14.52
N GLU A 200 -5.70 -0.11 15.24
CA GLU A 200 -6.68 0.84 14.73
C GLU A 200 -6.13 2.26 14.54
N THR A 201 -5.29 2.74 15.45
CA THR A 201 -4.68 4.08 15.37
C THR A 201 -3.79 4.16 14.16
N LEU A 202 -2.93 3.17 13.93
CA LEU A 202 -2.11 3.11 12.73
C LEU A 202 -2.97 2.99 11.47
N HIS A 203 -4.07 2.21 11.50
CA HIS A 203 -5.03 2.14 10.40
C HIS A 203 -5.60 3.52 10.04
N ARG A 204 -6.05 4.28 11.04
CA ARG A 204 -6.59 5.63 10.85
C ARG A 204 -5.54 6.61 10.31
N CYS A 205 -4.28 6.49 10.76
CA CYS A 205 -3.17 7.30 10.24
C CYS A 205 -2.92 7.03 8.74
N ILE A 206 -2.94 5.76 8.34
CA ILE A 206 -2.81 5.36 6.92
C ILE A 206 -4.01 5.88 6.12
N THR A 207 -5.22 5.73 6.66
CA THR A 207 -6.46 6.17 6.02
C THR A 207 -6.49 7.69 5.80
N GLU A 208 -6.03 8.48 6.78
CA GLU A 208 -5.93 9.94 6.64
C GLU A 208 -4.85 10.36 5.65
N ALA A 209 -3.72 9.64 5.61
CA ALA A 209 -2.70 9.87 4.60
C ALA A 209 -3.25 9.61 3.19
N LEU A 210 -4.02 8.53 3.00
CA LEU A 210 -4.71 8.22 1.73
C LEU A 210 -5.78 9.24 1.36
N ARG A 211 -6.53 9.76 2.34
CA ARG A 211 -7.53 10.81 2.11
C ARG A 211 -6.86 12.05 1.51
N LEU A 212 -5.81 12.54 2.15
CA LEU A 212 -5.11 13.74 1.72
C LEU A 212 -4.24 13.50 0.47
N HIS A 213 -3.63 12.32 0.36
CA HIS A 213 -2.68 12.01 -0.70
C HIS A 213 -3.05 10.73 -1.45
N PRO A 214 -4.20 10.69 -2.13
CA PRO A 214 -4.62 9.51 -2.87
C PRO A 214 -3.67 9.28 -4.07
N PRO A 215 -3.08 8.09 -4.23
CA PRO A 215 -2.19 7.81 -5.36
C PRO A 215 -2.87 7.94 -6.73
N ALA A 216 -4.19 7.78 -6.80
CA ALA A 216 -4.97 8.04 -8.01
C ALA A 216 -5.68 9.40 -7.90
N MET A 217 -5.45 10.30 -8.86
CA MET A 217 -6.10 11.62 -8.87
C MET A 217 -7.57 11.56 -9.24
N VAL A 218 -7.85 10.82 -10.31
CA VAL A 218 -9.14 10.81 -10.97
C VAL A 218 -9.43 9.41 -11.52
N LEU A 219 -10.66 8.95 -11.36
CA LEU A 219 -11.16 7.74 -12.00
C LEU A 219 -12.04 8.13 -13.18
N LEU A 220 -11.67 7.69 -14.38
CA LEU A 220 -12.39 8.00 -15.61
C LEU A 220 -13.29 6.84 -16.04
N ARG A 221 -14.47 7.14 -16.56
CA ARG A 221 -15.40 6.18 -17.18
C ARG A 221 -15.97 6.77 -18.46
N HIS A 222 -16.15 5.93 -19.48
CA HIS A 222 -16.83 6.32 -20.71
C HIS A 222 -18.30 5.89 -20.66
N ALA A 223 -19.22 6.84 -20.80
CA ALA A 223 -20.65 6.60 -20.78
C ALA A 223 -21.07 5.87 -22.06
N ARG A 224 -21.35 4.56 -21.96
CA ARG A 224 -21.81 3.75 -23.10
C ARG A 224 -23.27 4.00 -23.48
N ARG A 225 -24.04 4.58 -22.57
CA ARG A 225 -25.47 4.88 -22.70
C ARG A 225 -25.78 6.12 -21.85
N GLY A 226 -26.80 6.87 -22.25
CA GLY A 226 -27.28 8.02 -21.49
C GLY A 226 -27.78 7.60 -20.12
N PHE A 227 -27.51 8.42 -19.10
CA PHE A 227 -28.02 8.21 -17.74
C PHE A 227 -28.15 9.54 -17.00
N THR A 228 -29.03 9.59 -16.01
CA THR A 228 -29.24 10.77 -15.18
C THR A 228 -28.45 10.66 -13.87
N VAL A 229 -27.85 11.75 -13.43
CA VAL A 229 -27.29 11.92 -12.09
C VAL A 229 -28.10 12.96 -11.34
N ARG A 230 -28.30 12.75 -10.04
CA ARG A 230 -28.98 13.70 -9.16
C ARG A 230 -27.99 14.27 -8.14
N THR A 231 -28.01 15.58 -7.95
CA THR A 231 -27.22 16.25 -6.91
C THR A 231 -27.84 16.03 -5.54
N ARG A 232 -27.11 16.45 -4.49
CA ARG A 232 -27.62 16.39 -3.12
C ARG A 232 -28.80 17.35 -2.92
N GLU A 233 -28.79 18.47 -3.65
CA GLU A 233 -29.83 19.51 -3.63
C GLU A 233 -31.08 19.11 -4.44
N GLY A 234 -31.02 18.00 -5.18
CA GLY A 234 -32.16 17.41 -5.89
C GLY A 234 -32.17 17.67 -7.40
N ASP A 235 -31.24 18.48 -7.91
CA ASP A 235 -31.14 18.78 -9.34
C ASP A 235 -30.73 17.54 -10.14
N GLU A 236 -31.32 17.38 -11.31
CA GLU A 236 -31.03 16.27 -12.22
C GLU A 236 -30.27 16.74 -13.45
N TYR A 237 -29.24 15.98 -13.82
CA TYR A 237 -28.42 16.23 -14.99
C TYR A 237 -28.35 14.96 -15.84
N GLU A 238 -28.65 15.09 -17.13
CA GLU A 238 -28.43 14.02 -18.08
C GLU A 238 -26.95 13.97 -18.50
N VAL A 239 -26.37 12.77 -18.49
CA VAL A 239 -25.06 12.48 -19.05
C VAL A 239 -25.27 11.68 -20.34
N PRO A 240 -25.11 12.29 -21.52
CA PRO A 240 -25.29 11.60 -22.79
C PRO A 240 -24.28 10.46 -23.01
N ALA A 241 -24.67 9.50 -23.84
CA ALA A 241 -23.73 8.49 -24.35
C ALA A 241 -22.55 9.16 -25.07
N GLY A 242 -21.37 8.55 -24.98
CA GLY A 242 -20.14 9.05 -25.58
C GLY A 242 -19.36 10.05 -24.72
N ARG A 243 -19.92 10.54 -23.60
CA ARG A 243 -19.20 11.42 -22.67
C ARG A 243 -18.26 10.63 -21.76
N THR A 244 -17.15 11.26 -21.38
CA THR A 244 -16.26 10.75 -20.32
C THR A 244 -16.64 11.42 -19.01
N VAL A 245 -16.90 10.61 -17.99
CA VAL A 245 -17.20 11.02 -16.63
C VAL A 245 -15.95 10.85 -15.77
N ALA A 246 -15.66 11.86 -14.95
CA ALA A 246 -14.50 11.90 -14.07
C ALA A 246 -14.95 11.93 -12.61
N SER A 247 -14.36 11.05 -11.80
CA SER A 247 -14.50 11.06 -10.34
C SER A 247 -13.17 11.52 -9.73
N PRO A 248 -13.01 12.81 -9.38
CA PRO A 248 -11.77 13.37 -8.84
C PRO A 248 -11.60 13.05 -7.34
N LEU A 249 -10.82 12.01 -7.03
CA LEU A 249 -10.55 11.56 -5.65
C LEU A 249 -9.88 12.67 -4.82
N VAL A 250 -8.98 13.44 -5.43
CA VAL A 250 -8.27 14.54 -4.76
C VAL A 250 -9.22 15.64 -4.27
N ILE A 251 -10.38 15.79 -4.92
CA ILE A 251 -11.44 16.75 -4.54
C ILE A 251 -12.42 16.10 -3.57
N HIS A 252 -12.93 14.90 -3.90
CA HIS A 252 -13.93 14.20 -3.08
C HIS A 252 -13.46 13.99 -1.64
N ASN A 253 -12.19 13.62 -1.48
CA ASN A 253 -11.58 13.40 -0.18
C ASN A 253 -11.37 14.69 0.64
N ARG A 254 -11.78 15.86 0.13
CA ARG A 254 -11.64 17.18 0.77
C ARG A 254 -12.96 17.96 0.83
N LEU A 255 -14.08 17.32 0.53
CA LEU A 255 -15.38 18.01 0.56
C LEU A 255 -15.70 18.46 2.00
N PRO A 256 -15.91 19.76 2.25
CA PRO A 256 -16.07 20.30 3.61
C PRO A 256 -17.38 19.87 4.28
N HIS A 257 -18.37 19.44 3.50
CA HIS A 257 -19.61 18.88 4.03
C HIS A 257 -19.49 17.40 4.43
N VAL A 258 -18.36 16.76 4.13
CA VAL A 258 -18.02 15.40 4.57
C VAL A 258 -16.95 15.47 5.66
N TYR A 259 -15.87 16.22 5.42
CA TYR A 259 -14.71 16.29 6.29
C TYR A 259 -14.58 17.67 6.92
N MET A 260 -14.66 17.74 8.26
CA MET A 260 -14.39 18.98 8.99
C MET A 260 -12.90 19.33 8.90
N ASP A 261 -12.58 20.59 8.63
CA ASP A 261 -11.20 21.06 8.35
C ASP A 261 -10.47 20.14 7.36
N PRO A 262 -10.93 20.08 6.09
CA PRO A 262 -10.55 19.02 5.16
C PRO A 262 -9.05 18.99 4.83
N GLU A 263 -8.32 20.09 4.99
CA GLU A 263 -6.87 20.12 4.74
C GLU A 263 -6.03 19.65 5.95
N ARG A 264 -6.63 19.57 7.14
CA ARG A 264 -5.93 19.13 8.35
C ARG A 264 -5.79 17.61 8.36
N TYR A 265 -4.57 17.13 8.63
CA TYR A 265 -4.30 15.73 8.91
C TYR A 265 -4.82 15.39 10.31
N GLU A 266 -5.97 14.73 10.38
CA GLU A 266 -6.65 14.37 11.62
C GLU A 266 -7.15 12.92 11.57
N PRO A 267 -6.31 11.92 11.88
CA PRO A 267 -6.70 10.52 11.93
C PRO A 267 -7.89 10.22 12.84
N GLY A 268 -8.15 11.05 13.86
CA GLY A 268 -9.29 10.88 14.76
C GLY A 268 -10.65 10.97 14.06
N ARG A 269 -10.73 11.52 12.84
CA ARG A 269 -11.99 11.63 12.07
C ARG A 269 -12.61 10.30 11.66
N PHE A 270 -11.79 9.25 11.57
CA PHE A 270 -12.23 7.88 11.28
C PHE A 270 -12.43 7.04 12.56
N GLY A 271 -12.38 7.69 13.72
CA GLY A 271 -12.56 7.04 15.02
C GLY A 271 -14.04 6.88 15.39
N PRO A 272 -14.33 6.04 16.41
CA PRO A 272 -15.67 5.96 17.00
C PRO A 272 -16.19 7.34 17.40
N GLY A 273 -17.45 7.62 17.07
CA GLY A 273 -18.13 8.89 17.39
C GLY A 273 -17.96 10.01 16.35
N ARG A 274 -17.00 9.92 15.40
CA ARG A 274 -16.89 10.85 14.27
C ARG A 274 -17.32 10.21 12.95
N GLY A 275 -16.65 9.13 12.53
CA GLY A 275 -17.01 8.37 11.33
C GLY A 275 -17.29 9.22 10.09
N GLU A 276 -16.48 10.26 9.87
CA GLU A 276 -16.75 11.27 8.81
C GLU A 276 -16.73 10.68 7.41
N ASP A 277 -16.01 9.57 7.22
CA ASP A 277 -16.00 8.75 6.01
C ASP A 277 -17.35 8.10 5.67
N GLY A 278 -18.32 8.12 6.60
CA GLY A 278 -19.71 7.74 6.35
C GLY A 278 -20.67 8.92 6.17
N ALA A 279 -20.27 10.15 6.51
CA ALA A 279 -21.17 11.31 6.57
C ALA A 279 -21.76 11.71 5.21
N GLY A 280 -21.02 11.48 4.13
CA GLY A 280 -21.49 11.69 2.74
C GLY A 280 -22.05 10.43 2.07
N GLY A 281 -22.36 9.37 2.84
CA GLY A 281 -22.84 8.09 2.33
C GLY A 281 -21.74 7.14 1.84
N ALA A 282 -22.13 6.07 1.15
CA ALA A 282 -21.27 4.94 0.79
C ALA A 282 -20.03 5.27 -0.09
N PHE A 283 -19.95 6.49 -0.62
CA PHE A 283 -18.86 6.96 -1.48
C PHE A 283 -18.23 8.27 -0.98
N ALA A 284 -18.34 8.56 0.32
CA ALA A 284 -17.66 9.71 0.94
C ALA A 284 -16.13 9.51 1.01
N TYR A 285 -15.68 8.31 1.31
CA TYR A 285 -14.27 7.93 1.23
C TYR A 285 -14.02 7.04 0.00
N THR A 286 -13.18 7.50 -0.93
CA THR A 286 -13.00 6.83 -2.24
C THR A 286 -11.54 6.59 -2.60
N ALA A 287 -10.63 6.58 -1.63
CA ALA A 287 -9.20 6.37 -1.88
C ALA A 287 -8.90 5.03 -2.58
N PHE A 288 -9.75 4.01 -2.37
CA PHE A 288 -9.70 2.70 -3.05
C PHE A 288 -10.74 2.54 -4.16
N GLY A 289 -11.39 3.63 -4.59
CA GLY A 289 -12.48 3.63 -5.54
C GLY A 289 -13.80 3.15 -4.94
N GLY A 290 -14.64 2.50 -5.75
CA GLY A 290 -15.95 2.02 -5.32
C GLY A 290 -16.65 1.15 -6.37
N GLY A 291 -17.69 0.43 -5.95
CA GLY A 291 -18.51 -0.43 -6.81
C GLY A 291 -17.74 -1.60 -7.43
N ARG A 292 -18.13 -2.01 -8.65
CA ARG A 292 -17.55 -3.18 -9.36
C ARG A 292 -16.03 -3.09 -9.60
N HIS A 293 -15.48 -1.89 -9.62
CA HIS A 293 -14.06 -1.64 -9.88
C HIS A 293 -13.32 -1.13 -8.63
N ALA A 294 -13.86 -1.37 -7.43
CA ALA A 294 -13.16 -1.12 -6.18
C ALA A 294 -11.84 -1.92 -6.12
N CYS A 295 -10.84 -1.36 -5.43
CA CYS A 295 -9.52 -1.97 -5.34
C CYS A 295 -9.58 -3.34 -4.63
N VAL A 296 -9.26 -4.41 -5.36
CA VAL A 296 -9.20 -5.77 -4.81
C VAL A 296 -8.03 -6.01 -3.84
N GLY A 297 -7.06 -5.07 -3.83
CA GLY A 297 -5.84 -5.11 -3.03
C GLY A 297 -5.88 -4.29 -1.75
N GLU A 298 -7.01 -3.65 -1.41
CA GLU A 298 -7.14 -2.76 -0.25
C GLU A 298 -6.64 -3.40 1.06
N ALA A 299 -7.17 -4.58 1.42
CA ALA A 299 -6.78 -5.28 2.64
C ALA A 299 -5.28 -5.66 2.66
N PHE A 300 -4.71 -5.97 1.49
CA PHE A 300 -3.28 -6.24 1.36
C PHE A 300 -2.44 -4.99 1.58
N ALA A 301 -2.84 -3.87 0.98
CA ALA A 301 -2.13 -2.60 1.09
C ALA A 301 -2.10 -2.12 2.54
N TYR A 302 -3.24 -2.13 3.24
CA TYR A 302 -3.28 -1.79 4.66
C TYR A 302 -2.40 -2.71 5.50
N MET A 303 -2.44 -4.02 5.28
CA MET A 303 -1.61 -4.98 6.00
C MET A 303 -0.12 -4.72 5.76
N GLN A 304 0.27 -4.55 4.49
CA GLN A 304 1.65 -4.28 4.10
C GLN A 304 2.18 -3.00 4.75
N ILE A 305 1.43 -1.89 4.66
CA ILE A 305 1.84 -0.60 5.22
C ILE A 305 1.87 -0.67 6.76
N LYS A 306 0.90 -1.34 7.40
CA LYS A 306 0.88 -1.56 8.85
C LYS A 306 2.09 -2.35 9.33
N VAL A 307 2.48 -3.44 8.66
CA VAL A 307 3.65 -4.24 9.06
C VAL A 307 4.92 -3.39 9.01
N ILE A 308 5.11 -2.63 7.92
CA ILE A 308 6.26 -1.74 7.75
C ILE A 308 6.31 -0.71 8.89
N TRP A 309 5.23 0.04 9.10
CA TRP A 309 5.20 1.10 10.10
C TRP A 309 5.22 0.58 11.54
N SER A 310 4.58 -0.56 11.80
CA SER A 310 4.70 -1.26 13.09
C SER A 310 6.16 -1.58 13.40
N HIS A 311 6.89 -2.16 12.44
CA HIS A 311 8.31 -2.46 12.62
C HIS A 311 9.12 -1.19 12.86
N LEU A 312 8.94 -0.16 12.03
CA LEU A 312 9.67 1.10 12.16
C LEU A 312 9.43 1.78 13.51
N LEU A 313 8.17 1.91 13.93
CA LEU A 313 7.80 2.57 15.19
C LEU A 313 8.29 1.81 16.44
N ARG A 314 8.38 0.47 16.38
CA ARG A 314 8.88 -0.35 17.48
C ARG A 314 10.40 -0.32 17.61
N ASN A 315 11.11 -0.23 16.49
CA ASN A 315 12.57 -0.47 16.46
C ASN A 315 13.40 0.80 16.29
N PHE A 316 12.81 1.92 15.87
CA PHE A 316 13.54 3.14 15.57
C PHE A 316 12.89 4.39 16.17
N GLU A 317 13.73 5.28 16.66
CA GLU A 317 13.43 6.71 16.81
C GLU A 317 13.70 7.38 15.48
N MET A 318 12.78 8.23 15.03
CA MET A 318 12.78 8.77 13.67
C MET A 318 12.36 10.23 13.67
N GLU A 319 12.98 11.03 12.81
CA GLU A 319 12.60 12.42 12.54
C GLU A 319 12.82 12.79 11.07
N MET A 320 12.01 13.72 10.58
CA MET A 320 12.21 14.28 9.25
C MET A 320 13.53 15.04 9.18
N ALA A 321 14.39 14.67 8.23
CA ALA A 321 15.65 15.36 7.92
C ALA A 321 15.54 16.26 6.67
N SER A 322 14.45 16.17 5.93
CA SER A 322 14.08 17.11 4.86
C SER A 322 12.81 17.90 5.24
N PRO A 323 12.51 19.01 4.55
CA PRO A 323 11.20 19.64 4.61
C PRO A 323 10.07 18.65 4.25
N PHE A 324 8.83 19.01 4.64
CA PHE A 324 7.66 18.24 4.21
C PHE A 324 7.56 18.28 2.67
N PRO A 325 7.44 17.12 2.00
CA PRO A 325 7.53 17.07 0.54
C PRO A 325 6.27 17.66 -0.12
N GLU A 326 6.47 18.28 -1.28
CA GLU A 326 5.38 18.61 -2.20
C GLU A 326 4.87 17.36 -2.92
N THR A 327 3.66 17.45 -3.50
CA THR A 327 3.14 16.41 -4.40
C THR A 327 3.66 16.62 -5.82
N ASP A 328 4.13 15.55 -6.46
CA ASP A 328 4.47 15.57 -7.89
C ASP A 328 3.21 15.35 -8.75
N TRP A 329 2.73 16.42 -9.37
CA TRP A 329 1.53 16.41 -10.22
C TRP A 329 1.82 16.11 -11.70
N ASN A 330 3.08 15.94 -12.10
CA ASN A 330 3.45 15.73 -13.52
C ASN A 330 3.35 14.27 -13.98
N VAL A 331 2.91 13.39 -13.08
CA VAL A 331 2.82 11.94 -13.29
C VAL A 331 1.37 11.47 -13.16
N VAL A 332 1.06 10.30 -13.71
CA VAL A 332 -0.30 9.73 -13.65
C VAL A 332 -0.70 9.35 -12.22
N MET A 333 0.27 8.94 -11.40
CA MET A 333 0.07 8.58 -9.99
C MET A 333 0.90 9.50 -9.10
N PRO A 334 0.32 10.56 -8.53
CA PRO A 334 1.06 11.50 -7.70
C PRO A 334 1.65 10.85 -6.45
N GLY A 335 2.79 11.38 -6.05
CA GLY A 335 3.49 10.98 -4.84
C GLY A 335 4.40 12.08 -4.33
N PRO A 336 5.22 11.81 -3.31
CA PRO A 336 6.18 12.78 -2.80
C PRO A 336 7.20 13.15 -3.89
N LYS A 337 7.33 14.46 -4.14
CA LYS A 337 8.30 15.04 -5.07
C LYS A 337 9.69 15.04 -4.44
N GLY A 338 10.69 14.63 -5.22
CA GLY A 338 12.07 14.55 -4.75
C GLY A 338 12.30 13.45 -3.71
N LYS A 339 13.30 13.67 -2.84
CA LYS A 339 13.68 12.75 -1.77
C LYS A 339 12.96 13.09 -0.48
N VAL A 340 12.62 12.08 0.33
CA VAL A 340 12.01 12.26 1.65
C VAL A 340 13.00 11.77 2.69
N MET A 341 13.86 12.68 3.16
CA MET A 341 14.98 12.30 4.03
C MET A 341 14.51 12.07 5.46
N LEU A 342 14.86 10.91 6.00
CA LEU A 342 14.56 10.46 7.35
C LEU A 342 15.86 10.24 8.10
N ARG A 343 16.00 10.84 9.28
CA ARG A 343 17.05 10.46 10.24
C ARG A 343 16.47 9.43 11.20
N TYR A 344 17.25 8.38 11.49
CA TYR A 344 16.84 7.33 12.40
C TYR A 344 17.93 7.01 13.42
N LYS A 345 17.50 6.48 14.57
CA LYS A 345 18.32 5.84 15.59
C LYS A 345 17.61 4.57 16.07
N ARG A 346 18.32 3.45 16.11
CA ARG A 346 17.79 2.18 16.60
C ARG A 346 17.50 2.30 18.10
N LYS A 347 16.31 1.86 18.51
CA LYS A 347 15.93 1.77 19.91
C LYS A 347 16.72 0.64 20.56
N LYS A 348 17.27 0.88 21.75
CA LYS A 348 17.81 -0.22 22.57
C LYS A 348 16.63 -1.14 22.90
N LYS A 349 16.74 -2.44 22.58
CA LYS A 349 15.73 -3.42 23.01
C LYS A 349 15.52 -3.25 24.50
N MET A 350 14.29 -2.94 24.92
CA MET A 350 13.94 -2.99 26.34
C MET A 350 14.19 -4.41 26.81
N SER A 351 15.17 -4.58 27.69
CA SER A 351 15.29 -5.81 28.46
C SER A 351 13.96 -6.03 29.19
N PRO A 352 13.41 -7.26 29.23
CA PRO A 352 12.28 -7.56 30.08
C PRO A 352 12.69 -7.18 31.51
N THR A 353 12.07 -6.12 32.03
CA THR A 353 12.45 -5.57 33.32
C THR A 353 12.23 -6.65 34.37
N ALA A 354 13.23 -6.79 35.24
CA ALA A 354 13.34 -7.79 36.28
C ALA A 354 12.00 -8.12 36.94
N LYS A 355 11.72 -9.42 37.07
CA LYS A 355 10.66 -9.94 37.93
C LYS A 355 10.69 -9.18 39.25
N ILE A 356 9.57 -8.55 39.58
CA ILE A 356 9.28 -8.02 40.91
C ILE A 356 9.52 -9.18 41.90
N THR A 357 10.66 -9.17 42.58
CA THR A 357 10.92 -10.06 43.71
C THR A 357 10.00 -9.60 44.84
N ASN A 358 8.91 -10.33 45.00
CA ASN A 358 8.01 -10.21 46.14
C ASN A 358 8.83 -10.51 47.43
N PRO A 359 8.91 -9.59 48.40
CA PRO A 359 9.57 -9.89 49.67
C PRO A 359 8.75 -10.93 50.41
N ARG A 360 9.28 -12.16 50.50
CA ARG A 360 8.67 -13.26 51.25
C ARG A 360 8.52 -12.86 52.72
N THR A 361 7.27 -12.94 53.13
CA THR A 361 6.74 -12.99 54.48
C THR A 361 7.57 -13.90 55.37
N ARG A 362 8.04 -13.36 56.50
CA ARG A 362 8.45 -14.14 57.67
C ARG A 362 7.21 -14.82 58.23
N TYR A 363 7.21 -16.14 58.34
CA TYR A 363 6.48 -16.84 59.39
C TYR A 363 7.46 -17.73 60.14
N VAL A 364 7.48 -17.50 61.44
CA VAL A 364 8.23 -18.21 62.47
C VAL A 364 7.35 -19.39 62.91
N CYS A 365 7.95 -20.59 62.95
CA CYS A 365 7.73 -21.59 63.99
C CYS A 365 9.05 -22.33 64.18
#